data_AF-A0A010RWU4-F1
#
_entry.id   AF-A0A010RWU4-F1
#
_cell.length_a   1.000
_cell.length_b   1.000
_cell.length_c   1.000
_cell.angle_alpha   90.00
_cell.angle_beta   90.00
_cell.angle_gamma   90.00
#
_symmetry.space_group_name_H-M   'P 1'
#
loop_
_entity.id
_entity.type
_entity.pdbx_description
1 polymer ?
#
loop_
_entity_poly.entity_id
_entity_poly.type
_entity_poly.pdbx_seq_one_letter_code
_entity_poly.pdbx_strand_id
1 'polypeptide(L)'
;MLAKNSELKEANHTVASLEKHFNRWFHYPIVFLNDEPFDNRFIEALNSTASGGATFEVIPQEDWTYPTWINQTAAKSSIVEQGARGTMHAGQEGYHHMCRFYSGSFYQLEALRKYKWYWRLEPDVDFLCSITYDPFVEMARRKKVYGFTISLWEEWDTVPSLFRQTAEFKEALNLASSALWKAMMEPSWLPYPLRPLMSLLPHRDQSGDAWSGCHYWSNFEIADLDFFRGKQYQAFFKALDDTGGFYFERDVSLENWNDKKAKLLPSFSTVSFDAPSSKTC
;
A
#
# COMPACT_ATOMS: atom_id res chain seq x y z
N MET A 1 5.17 -5.55 10.41
CA MET A 1 4.07 -6.49 10.16
C MET A 1 2.87 -6.01 10.96
N LEU A 2 1.76 -5.76 10.29
CA LEU A 2 0.47 -5.57 10.96
C LEU A 2 -0.15 -6.96 11.15
N ALA A 3 -0.45 -7.35 12.39
CA ALA A 3 -0.98 -8.68 12.68
C ALA A 3 -1.82 -8.67 13.97
N LYS A 4 -2.92 -9.40 13.96
CA LYS A 4 -3.78 -9.59 15.13
C LYS A 4 -3.27 -10.71 16.01
N ASN A 5 -3.64 -10.69 17.29
CA ASN A 5 -3.35 -11.77 18.23
C ASN A 5 -3.83 -13.16 17.73
N SER A 6 -4.93 -13.20 16.99
CA SER A 6 -5.48 -14.43 16.40
C SER A 6 -4.60 -15.03 15.30
N GLU A 7 -3.73 -14.22 14.68
CA GLU A 7 -2.88 -14.58 13.53
C GLU A 7 -1.47 -14.99 13.96
N LEU A 8 -1.28 -15.40 15.24
CA LEU A 8 0.02 -15.77 15.77
C LEU A 8 0.71 -16.86 14.95
N LYS A 9 -0.04 -17.88 14.50
CA LYS A 9 0.57 -19.00 13.78
C LYS A 9 1.05 -18.55 12.40
N GLU A 10 0.25 -17.75 11.73
CA GLU A 10 0.44 -17.16 10.41
C GLU A 10 1.60 -16.16 10.41
N ALA A 11 1.66 -15.30 11.44
CA ALA A 11 2.76 -14.37 11.65
C ALA A 11 4.07 -15.13 11.93
N ASN A 12 4.03 -16.14 12.81
CA ASN A 12 5.21 -16.94 13.14
C ASN A 12 5.71 -17.74 11.94
N HIS A 13 4.81 -18.27 11.11
CA HIS A 13 5.12 -18.93 9.85
C HIS A 13 5.95 -18.01 8.94
N THR A 14 5.47 -16.79 8.72
CA THR A 14 6.16 -15.79 7.90
C THR A 14 7.53 -15.43 8.46
N VAL A 15 7.62 -15.13 9.77
CA VAL A 15 8.89 -14.76 10.42
C VAL A 15 9.89 -15.90 10.31
N ALA A 16 9.48 -17.15 10.56
CA ALA A 16 10.35 -18.31 10.41
C ALA A 16 10.82 -18.49 8.96
N SER A 17 9.94 -18.27 7.98
CA SER A 17 10.27 -18.32 6.54
C SER A 17 11.28 -17.23 6.16
N LEU A 18 11.07 -15.99 6.63
CA LEU A 18 12.01 -14.87 6.42
C LEU A 18 13.37 -15.12 7.08
N GLU A 19 13.40 -15.55 8.33
CA GLU A 19 14.63 -15.91 9.05
C GLU A 19 15.37 -17.03 8.32
N LYS A 20 14.63 -18.02 7.83
CA LYS A 20 15.21 -19.13 7.08
C LYS A 20 15.92 -18.66 5.80
N HIS A 21 15.38 -17.64 5.12
CA HIS A 21 15.83 -17.26 3.79
C HIS A 21 16.54 -15.91 3.70
N PHE A 22 16.60 -15.14 4.78
CA PHE A 22 17.25 -13.83 4.80
C PHE A 22 17.72 -13.40 6.20
N ASN A 23 16.80 -13.23 7.14
CA ASN A 23 17.08 -12.33 8.27
C ASN A 23 18.05 -12.93 9.30
N ARG A 24 18.24 -14.25 9.32
CA ARG A 24 19.22 -14.90 10.21
C ARG A 24 20.68 -14.48 9.97
N TRP A 25 20.97 -13.87 8.81
CA TRP A 25 22.31 -13.42 8.44
C TRP A 25 22.52 -11.92 8.65
N PHE A 26 21.43 -11.14 8.69
CA PHE A 26 21.48 -9.67 8.73
C PHE A 26 20.90 -9.08 10.03
N HIS A 27 20.05 -9.82 10.73
CA HIS A 27 19.50 -9.48 12.05
C HIS A 27 18.79 -8.11 12.09
N TYR A 28 17.99 -7.79 11.08
CA TYR A 28 17.13 -6.61 11.13
C TYR A 28 15.98 -6.82 12.14
N PRO A 29 15.59 -5.79 12.89
CA PRO A 29 14.49 -5.88 13.84
C PRO A 29 13.14 -5.95 13.14
N ILE A 30 12.17 -6.64 13.73
CA ILE A 30 10.79 -6.70 13.24
C ILE A 30 9.88 -5.88 14.14
N VAL A 31 9.16 -4.92 13.56
CA VAL A 31 8.13 -4.13 14.26
C VAL A 31 6.76 -4.75 13.97
N PHE A 32 6.10 -5.22 15.02
CA PHE A 32 4.71 -5.69 14.99
C PHE A 32 3.77 -4.57 15.39
N LEU A 33 2.73 -4.37 14.61
CA LEU A 33 1.68 -3.38 14.82
C LEU A 33 0.35 -4.11 14.99
N ASN A 34 -0.51 -3.60 15.87
CA ASN A 34 -1.89 -4.08 16.03
C ASN A 34 -2.77 -2.95 16.56
N ASP A 35 -4.07 -2.99 16.26
CA ASP A 35 -5.04 -2.03 16.83
C ASP A 35 -5.45 -2.37 18.27
N GLU A 36 -5.07 -3.55 18.76
CA GLU A 36 -5.24 -3.99 20.14
C GLU A 36 -3.89 -4.36 20.80
N PRO A 37 -3.79 -4.32 22.14
CA PRO A 37 -2.62 -4.83 22.86
C PRO A 37 -2.29 -6.28 22.50
N PHE A 38 -1.00 -6.59 22.32
CA PHE A 38 -0.55 -7.94 22.04
C PHE A 38 -0.60 -8.86 23.27
N ASP A 39 -1.01 -10.11 23.07
CA ASP A 39 -0.97 -11.14 24.10
C ASP A 39 0.48 -11.49 24.46
N ASN A 40 0.75 -11.84 25.73
CA ASN A 40 2.09 -12.29 26.15
C ASN A 40 2.60 -13.47 25.31
N ARG A 41 1.73 -14.43 24.98
CA ARG A 41 2.08 -15.57 24.11
C ARG A 41 2.56 -15.14 22.73
N PHE A 42 2.00 -14.04 22.19
CA PHE A 42 2.34 -13.52 20.87
C PHE A 42 3.73 -12.90 20.92
N ILE A 43 3.96 -12.06 21.94
CA ILE A 43 5.24 -11.43 22.21
C ILE A 43 6.34 -12.48 22.40
N GLU A 44 6.12 -13.45 23.28
CA GLU A 44 7.10 -14.51 23.59
C GLU A 44 7.47 -15.34 22.34
N ALA A 45 6.46 -15.79 21.60
CA ALA A 45 6.68 -16.63 20.42
C ALA A 45 7.43 -15.89 19.31
N LEU A 46 7.03 -14.66 18.96
CA LEU A 46 7.69 -13.94 17.87
C LEU A 46 9.05 -13.38 18.26
N ASN A 47 9.24 -12.99 19.52
CA ASN A 47 10.56 -12.58 20.01
C ASN A 47 11.55 -13.75 20.04
N SER A 48 11.08 -14.99 20.25
CA SER A 48 11.92 -16.19 20.16
C SER A 48 12.33 -16.57 18.73
N THR A 49 11.54 -16.13 17.74
CA THR A 49 11.76 -16.48 16.33
C THR A 49 12.56 -15.40 15.59
N ALA A 50 12.31 -14.12 15.87
CA ALA A 50 12.98 -12.99 15.22
C ALA A 50 14.42 -12.80 15.75
N SER A 51 15.42 -13.16 14.95
CA SER A 51 16.83 -13.15 15.39
C SER A 51 17.40 -11.74 15.59
N GLY A 52 16.83 -10.73 14.89
CA GLY A 52 17.15 -9.32 15.06
C GLY A 52 16.40 -8.60 16.19
N GLY A 53 15.59 -9.34 16.95
CA GLY A 53 14.69 -8.80 17.97
C GLY A 53 13.36 -8.29 17.40
N ALA A 54 12.37 -8.18 18.28
CA ALA A 54 11.02 -7.72 17.93
C ALA A 54 10.56 -6.58 18.84
N THR A 55 9.82 -5.63 18.26
CA THR A 55 9.09 -4.58 19.02
C THR A 55 7.61 -4.69 18.70
N PHE A 56 6.76 -4.44 19.69
CA PHE A 56 5.32 -4.63 19.61
C PHE A 56 4.63 -3.33 19.98
N GLU A 57 3.96 -2.71 19.02
CA GLU A 57 3.37 -1.38 19.16
C GLU A 57 1.86 -1.44 18.91
N VAL A 58 1.11 -0.76 19.76
CA VAL A 58 -0.33 -0.58 19.57
C VAL A 58 -0.54 0.68 18.76
N ILE A 59 -1.34 0.58 17.70
CA ILE A 59 -1.65 1.71 16.83
C ILE A 59 -2.48 2.72 17.63
N PRO A 60 -2.11 4.01 17.64
CA PRO A 60 -2.92 5.05 18.27
C PRO A 60 -4.35 5.05 17.70
N GLN A 61 -5.35 5.18 18.57
CA GLN A 61 -6.74 5.06 18.15
C GLN A 61 -7.12 6.14 17.12
N GLU A 62 -6.50 7.32 17.18
CA GLU A 62 -6.65 8.39 16.20
C GLU A 62 -6.21 8.02 14.79
N ASP A 63 -5.25 7.10 14.65
CA ASP A 63 -4.76 6.61 13.36
C ASP A 63 -5.55 5.40 12.85
N TRP A 64 -6.30 4.73 13.73
CA TRP A 64 -7.11 3.54 13.44
C TRP A 64 -8.60 3.77 13.70
N THR A 65 -9.13 4.88 13.20
CA THR A 65 -10.55 5.22 13.33
C THR A 65 -11.05 6.03 12.14
N TYR A 66 -12.34 6.36 12.13
CA TYR A 66 -12.93 7.24 11.12
C TYR A 66 -12.43 8.68 11.31
N PRO A 67 -11.98 9.37 10.25
CA PRO A 67 -11.67 10.79 10.32
C PRO A 67 -12.88 11.62 10.74
N THR A 68 -12.63 12.78 11.35
CA THR A 68 -13.69 13.65 11.92
C THR A 68 -14.66 14.21 10.89
N TRP A 69 -14.26 14.29 9.61
CA TRP A 69 -15.11 14.75 8.51
C TRP A 69 -15.97 13.64 7.90
N ILE A 70 -15.72 12.37 8.24
CA ILE A 70 -16.49 11.23 7.72
C ILE A 70 -17.72 11.00 8.58
N ASN A 71 -18.89 10.99 7.94
CA ASN A 71 -20.13 10.55 8.60
C ASN A 71 -20.09 9.03 8.80
N GLN A 72 -19.84 8.60 10.04
CA GLN A 72 -19.69 7.19 10.39
C GLN A 72 -20.93 6.34 10.05
N THR A 73 -22.13 6.89 10.21
CA THR A 73 -23.37 6.15 9.88
C THR A 73 -23.48 5.90 8.39
N ALA A 74 -23.19 6.91 7.57
CA ALA A 74 -23.18 6.77 6.12
C ALA A 74 -22.08 5.82 5.65
N ALA A 75 -20.87 5.93 6.20
CA ALA A 75 -19.75 5.05 5.89
C ALA A 75 -20.06 3.58 6.21
N LYS A 76 -20.58 3.30 7.42
CA LYS A 76 -21.00 1.93 7.81
C LYS A 76 -22.07 1.37 6.89
N SER A 77 -23.04 2.19 6.47
CA SER A 77 -24.06 1.77 5.51
C SER A 77 -23.44 1.42 4.15
N SER A 78 -22.49 2.22 3.68
CA SER A 78 -21.78 1.95 2.42
C SER A 78 -20.97 0.66 2.49
N ILE A 79 -20.22 0.44 3.57
CA ILE A 79 -19.44 -0.80 3.79
C ILE A 79 -20.35 -2.04 3.73
N VAL A 80 -21.52 -1.98 4.38
CA VAL A 80 -22.51 -3.08 4.32
C VAL A 80 -23.01 -3.31 2.89
N GLU A 81 -23.31 -2.25 2.14
CA GLU A 81 -23.74 -2.35 0.74
C GLU A 81 -22.63 -2.91 -0.17
N GLN A 82 -21.39 -2.48 0.03
CA GLN A 82 -20.22 -3.00 -0.68
C GLN A 82 -20.02 -4.50 -0.40
N GLY A 83 -20.13 -4.92 0.87
CA GLY A 83 -20.10 -6.34 1.23
C GLY A 83 -21.24 -7.15 0.60
N ALA A 84 -22.44 -6.58 0.52
CA ALA A 84 -23.60 -7.23 -0.10
C ALA A 84 -23.45 -7.41 -1.63
N ARG A 85 -22.63 -6.59 -2.28
CA ARG A 85 -22.28 -6.74 -3.71
C ARG A 85 -21.30 -7.88 -3.99
N GLY A 86 -20.76 -8.53 -2.96
CA GLY A 86 -19.84 -9.66 -3.09
C GLY A 86 -18.38 -9.26 -3.27
N THR A 87 -18.04 -7.97 -3.14
CA THR A 87 -16.68 -7.47 -3.23
C THR A 87 -15.84 -7.94 -2.03
N MET A 88 -14.69 -8.56 -2.31
CA MET A 88 -13.85 -9.17 -1.28
C MET A 88 -13.38 -8.14 -0.22
N HIS A 89 -13.55 -8.48 1.05
CA HIS A 89 -13.28 -7.65 2.23
C HIS A 89 -14.03 -6.31 2.34
N ALA A 90 -14.83 -5.92 1.35
CA ALA A 90 -15.48 -4.60 1.33
C ALA A 90 -16.60 -4.44 2.39
N GLY A 91 -17.05 -5.54 3.01
CA GLY A 91 -17.96 -5.52 4.15
C GLY A 91 -17.27 -5.42 5.52
N GLN A 92 -15.94 -5.32 5.58
CA GLN A 92 -15.16 -5.40 6.81
C GLN A 92 -14.60 -4.03 7.19
N GLU A 93 -15.22 -3.34 8.16
CA GLU A 93 -14.78 -2.02 8.64
C GLU A 93 -13.27 -1.96 8.96
N GLY A 94 -12.74 -2.97 9.64
CA GLY A 94 -11.31 -3.06 9.95
C GLY A 94 -10.41 -3.11 8.71
N TYR A 95 -10.90 -3.62 7.57
CA TYR A 95 -10.17 -3.63 6.31
C TYR A 95 -10.07 -2.21 5.71
N HIS A 96 -11.13 -1.41 5.81
CA HIS A 96 -11.10 0.00 5.39
C HIS A 96 -10.13 0.82 6.26
N HIS A 97 -10.13 0.61 7.59
CA HIS A 97 -9.13 1.22 8.47
C HIS A 97 -7.70 0.80 8.09
N MET A 98 -7.48 -0.48 7.81
CA MET A 98 -6.19 -1.01 7.36
C MET A 98 -5.72 -0.35 6.06
N CYS A 99 -6.58 -0.29 5.03
CA CYS A 99 -6.23 0.32 3.75
C CYS A 99 -5.86 1.80 3.91
N ARG A 100 -6.63 2.56 4.69
CA ARG A 100 -6.31 3.97 4.99
C ARG A 100 -5.01 4.11 5.78
N PHE A 101 -4.81 3.27 6.80
CA PHE A 101 -3.64 3.31 7.68
C PHE A 101 -2.34 3.06 6.91
N TYR A 102 -2.30 2.01 6.09
CA TYR A 102 -1.18 1.73 5.19
C TYR A 102 -1.01 2.79 4.10
N SER A 103 -2.08 3.49 3.72
CA SER A 103 -1.97 4.54 2.70
C SER A 103 -1.24 5.80 3.15
N GLY A 104 -1.26 6.14 4.45
CA GLY A 104 -0.79 7.46 4.86
C GLY A 104 -0.32 7.64 6.29
N SER A 105 -0.89 6.91 7.25
CA SER A 105 -0.62 7.13 8.68
C SER A 105 0.60 6.37 9.19
N PHE A 106 0.78 5.09 8.82
CA PHE A 106 1.76 4.26 9.52
C PHE A 106 3.20 4.76 9.40
N TYR A 107 3.56 5.40 8.28
CA TYR A 107 4.90 5.97 8.07
C TYR A 107 5.29 7.00 9.14
N GLN A 108 4.30 7.59 9.83
CA GLN A 108 4.47 8.63 10.82
C GLN A 108 4.55 8.11 12.26
N LEU A 109 4.29 6.81 12.48
CA LEU A 109 4.36 6.20 13.81
C LEU A 109 5.72 6.46 14.46
N GLU A 110 5.69 6.82 15.74
CA GLU A 110 6.90 7.13 16.52
C GLU A 110 7.91 5.97 16.49
N ALA A 111 7.41 4.73 16.63
CA ALA A 111 8.21 3.52 16.56
C ALA A 111 8.99 3.37 15.24
N LEU A 112 8.49 3.96 14.16
CA LEU A 112 9.12 3.91 12.84
C LEU A 112 10.03 5.10 12.54
N ARG A 113 10.02 6.18 13.34
CA ARG A 113 10.80 7.40 13.05
C ARG A 113 12.30 7.19 12.99
N LYS A 114 12.82 6.23 13.76
CA LYS A 114 14.25 5.87 13.75
C LYS A 114 14.68 5.09 12.51
N TYR A 115 13.74 4.66 11.67
CA TYR A 115 14.03 3.90 10.45
C TYR A 115 13.86 4.77 9.21
N LYS A 116 14.73 4.52 8.23
CA LYS A 116 14.65 5.07 6.87
C LYS A 116 13.98 4.10 5.89
N TRP A 117 14.19 2.80 6.07
CA TRP A 117 13.63 1.76 5.21
C TRP A 117 12.69 0.87 6.00
N TYR A 118 11.70 0.31 5.34
CA TYR A 118 10.92 -0.78 5.87
C TYR A 118 10.77 -1.88 4.83
N TRP A 119 10.54 -3.10 5.32
CA TRP A 119 10.03 -4.21 4.53
C TRP A 119 8.69 -4.61 5.12
N ARG A 120 7.61 -4.45 4.34
CA ARG A 120 6.29 -4.91 4.74
C ARG A 120 6.24 -6.44 4.66
N LEU A 121 5.77 -7.01 5.76
CA LEU A 121 5.51 -8.44 5.90
C LEU A 121 4.04 -8.56 6.30
N GLU A 122 3.33 -9.48 5.64
CA GLU A 122 1.99 -9.90 6.00
C GLU A 122 2.05 -11.29 6.67
N PRO A 123 1.09 -11.66 7.53
CA PRO A 123 0.95 -13.03 8.01
C PRO A 123 0.75 -14.02 6.86
N ASP A 124 1.18 -15.27 7.09
CA ASP A 124 1.04 -16.41 6.19
C ASP A 124 1.65 -16.27 4.76
N VAL A 125 2.87 -15.74 4.66
CA VAL A 125 3.62 -15.68 3.39
C VAL A 125 4.91 -16.49 3.41
N ASP A 126 5.29 -16.99 2.25
CA ASP A 126 6.49 -17.82 2.05
C ASP A 126 7.61 -17.08 1.32
N PHE A 127 8.82 -17.19 1.87
CA PHE A 127 10.06 -16.92 1.17
C PHE A 127 10.60 -18.22 0.60
N LEU A 128 10.67 -18.34 -0.72
CA LEU A 128 11.07 -19.61 -1.37
C LEU A 128 12.56 -19.67 -1.71
N CYS A 129 13.21 -18.51 -1.84
CA CYS A 129 14.60 -18.40 -2.29
C CYS A 129 15.45 -17.77 -1.19
N SER A 130 16.69 -18.25 -1.04
CA SER A 130 17.66 -17.59 -0.15
C SER A 130 18.11 -16.25 -0.74
N ILE A 131 18.03 -15.19 0.06
CA ILE A 131 18.41 -13.82 -0.29
C ILE A 131 19.81 -13.58 0.28
N THR A 132 20.82 -13.66 -0.59
CA THR A 132 22.24 -13.68 -0.19
C THR A 132 22.91 -12.31 -0.15
N TYR A 133 22.12 -11.24 -0.21
CA TYR A 133 22.59 -9.85 -0.14
C TYR A 133 21.62 -9.03 0.71
N ASP A 134 22.04 -7.85 1.15
CA ASP A 134 21.20 -6.94 1.92
C ASP A 134 20.33 -6.07 0.99
N PRO A 135 19.00 -6.27 0.93
CA PRO A 135 18.12 -5.51 0.05
C PRO A 135 18.06 -4.03 0.42
N PHE A 136 18.13 -3.68 1.71
CA PHE A 136 18.07 -2.28 2.14
C PHE A 136 19.31 -1.51 1.68
N VAL A 137 20.49 -2.13 1.83
CA VAL A 137 21.74 -1.55 1.31
C VAL A 137 21.70 -1.43 -0.21
N GLU A 138 21.15 -2.43 -0.91
CA GLU A 138 21.07 -2.39 -2.37
C GLU A 138 20.11 -1.30 -2.87
N MET A 139 18.96 -1.15 -2.22
CA MET A 139 18.00 -0.08 -2.47
C MET A 139 18.65 1.29 -2.30
N ALA A 140 19.33 1.52 -1.17
CA ALA A 140 20.03 2.76 -0.88
C ALA A 140 21.17 3.03 -1.88
N ARG A 141 22.01 2.03 -2.17
CA ARG A 141 23.15 2.13 -3.09
C ARG A 141 22.70 2.52 -4.50
N ARG A 142 21.61 1.92 -4.98
CA ARG A 142 21.06 2.18 -6.32
C ARG A 142 20.08 3.36 -6.36
N LYS A 143 19.88 4.05 -5.24
CA LYS A 143 18.92 5.16 -5.11
C LYS A 143 17.53 4.74 -5.59
N LYS A 144 17.12 3.52 -5.26
CA LYS A 144 15.75 3.01 -5.44
C LYS A 144 14.91 3.49 -4.29
N VAL A 145 13.63 3.77 -4.50
CA VAL A 145 12.69 4.23 -3.46
C VAL A 145 11.71 3.13 -3.08
N TYR A 146 11.36 2.24 -4.01
CA TYR A 146 10.35 1.21 -3.79
C TYR A 146 10.69 -0.09 -4.52
N GLY A 147 10.51 -1.20 -3.85
CA GLY A 147 10.77 -2.53 -4.36
C GLY A 147 9.55 -3.42 -4.22
N PHE A 148 9.26 -4.19 -5.27
CA PHE A 148 8.09 -5.07 -5.34
C PHE A 148 8.49 -6.44 -5.91
N THR A 149 7.63 -7.44 -5.76
CA THR A 149 7.79 -8.77 -6.38
C THR A 149 6.67 -9.11 -7.34
N ILE A 150 5.44 -8.62 -7.12
CA ILE A 150 4.29 -8.97 -7.95
C ILE A 150 3.57 -7.70 -8.37
N SER A 151 3.04 -7.67 -9.59
CA SER A 151 2.10 -6.66 -10.08
C SER A 151 0.80 -7.33 -10.52
N LEU A 152 -0.35 -6.80 -10.10
CA LEU A 152 -1.67 -7.34 -10.41
C LEU A 152 -2.58 -6.27 -11.01
N TRP A 153 -3.69 -6.69 -11.60
CA TRP A 153 -4.80 -5.81 -11.93
C TRP A 153 -5.69 -5.61 -10.70
N GLU A 154 -6.26 -4.42 -10.61
CA GLU A 154 -7.21 -4.05 -9.56
C GLU A 154 -8.62 -4.59 -9.83
N GLU A 155 -9.38 -4.79 -8.75
CA GLU A 155 -10.81 -5.06 -8.80
C GLU A 155 -11.56 -3.74 -9.01
N TRP A 156 -12.05 -3.51 -10.23
CA TRP A 156 -12.67 -2.24 -10.64
C TRP A 156 -13.78 -1.75 -9.69
N ASP A 157 -14.62 -2.65 -9.19
CA ASP A 157 -15.72 -2.29 -8.28
C ASP A 157 -15.25 -1.64 -6.97
N THR A 158 -13.97 -1.78 -6.63
CA THR A 158 -13.40 -1.25 -5.39
C THR A 158 -12.92 0.20 -5.51
N VAL A 159 -12.69 0.68 -6.73
CA VAL A 159 -12.00 1.96 -7.03
C VAL A 159 -12.64 2.74 -8.20
N PRO A 160 -13.98 2.92 -8.24
CA PRO A 160 -14.67 3.59 -9.35
C PRO A 160 -14.20 5.01 -9.63
N SER A 161 -13.88 5.81 -8.60
CA SER A 161 -13.52 7.22 -8.78
C SER A 161 -12.03 7.52 -8.53
N LEU A 162 -11.30 6.59 -7.93
CA LEU A 162 -9.92 6.75 -7.50
C LEU A 162 -8.99 7.32 -8.59
N PHE A 163 -8.99 6.75 -9.81
CA PHE A 163 -8.15 7.22 -10.92
C PHE A 163 -8.47 8.65 -11.35
N ARG A 164 -9.75 9.00 -11.38
CA ARG A 164 -10.17 10.36 -11.71
C ARG A 164 -9.65 11.37 -10.70
N GLN A 165 -9.87 11.12 -9.41
CA GLN A 165 -9.39 12.01 -8.34
C GLN A 165 -7.87 12.21 -8.39
N THR A 166 -7.16 11.17 -8.82
CA THR A 166 -5.71 11.17 -8.97
C THR A 166 -5.24 12.03 -10.13
N ALA A 167 -5.86 11.85 -11.30
CA ALA A 167 -5.57 12.66 -12.47
C ALA A 167 -5.88 14.14 -12.18
N GLU A 168 -7.00 14.42 -11.52
CA GLU A 168 -7.40 15.77 -11.10
C GLU A 168 -6.38 16.40 -10.13
N PHE A 169 -5.90 15.65 -9.13
CA PHE A 169 -4.84 16.12 -8.23
C PHE A 169 -3.53 16.44 -8.98
N LYS A 170 -3.13 15.55 -9.90
CA LYS A 170 -1.94 15.74 -10.74
C LYS A 170 -2.06 16.99 -11.62
N GLU A 171 -3.22 17.21 -12.22
CA GLU A 171 -3.52 18.38 -13.05
C GLU A 171 -3.55 19.67 -12.23
N ALA A 172 -4.21 19.67 -11.07
CA ALA A 172 -4.31 20.82 -10.18
C ALA A 172 -2.94 21.32 -9.70
N LEU A 173 -1.98 20.41 -9.50
CA LEU A 173 -0.60 20.72 -9.14
C LEU A 173 0.35 20.91 -10.35
N ASN A 174 -0.18 20.85 -11.57
CA ASN A 174 0.57 20.95 -12.82
C ASN A 174 1.79 20.00 -12.87
N LEU A 175 1.60 18.76 -12.42
CA LEU A 175 2.66 17.77 -12.33
C LEU A 175 2.87 17.07 -13.68
N ALA A 176 4.13 16.96 -14.09
CA ALA A 176 4.50 16.34 -15.34
C ALA A 176 4.21 14.82 -15.34
N SER A 177 3.73 14.27 -16.46
CA SER A 177 3.50 12.83 -16.57
C SER A 177 4.82 12.05 -16.65
N SER A 178 4.95 11.02 -15.81
CA SER A 178 6.11 10.11 -15.79
C SER A 178 6.10 9.14 -16.96
N ALA A 179 7.22 8.44 -17.14
CA ALA A 179 7.24 7.29 -18.05
C ALA A 179 6.27 6.20 -17.57
N LEU A 180 6.24 5.95 -16.25
CA LEU A 180 5.31 5.01 -15.65
C LEU A 180 3.85 5.44 -15.86
N TRP A 181 3.51 6.70 -15.62
CA TRP A 181 2.17 7.24 -15.88
C TRP A 181 1.76 6.97 -17.31
N LYS A 182 2.58 7.36 -18.27
CA LYS A 182 2.29 7.09 -19.68
C LYS A 182 2.14 5.60 -19.99
N ALA A 183 2.86 4.72 -19.31
CA ALA A 183 2.76 3.27 -19.49
C ALA A 183 1.50 2.68 -18.85
N MET A 184 0.97 3.32 -17.81
CA MET A 184 -0.20 2.87 -17.06
C MET A 184 -1.52 3.41 -17.62
N MET A 185 -1.45 4.35 -18.57
CA MET A 185 -2.59 4.93 -19.26
C MET A 185 -2.97 4.12 -20.50
N GLU A 186 -4.26 3.88 -20.65
CA GLU A 186 -4.87 3.37 -21.86
C GLU A 186 -5.58 4.51 -22.61
N PRO A 187 -5.08 4.92 -23.78
CA PRO A 187 -5.72 5.97 -24.56
C PRO A 187 -7.16 5.62 -24.91
N SER A 188 -8.04 6.59 -24.76
CA SER A 188 -9.42 6.47 -25.20
C SER A 188 -9.50 6.05 -26.67
N TRP A 189 -10.37 5.07 -26.96
CA TRP A 189 -10.64 4.60 -28.33
C TRP A 189 -11.43 5.63 -29.17
N LEU A 190 -12.08 6.59 -28.51
CA LEU A 190 -12.90 7.62 -29.15
C LEU A 190 -12.01 8.74 -29.72
N PRO A 191 -12.20 9.17 -30.99
CA PRO A 191 -11.35 10.17 -31.60
C PRO A 191 -11.61 11.58 -31.05
N TYR A 192 -10.64 12.48 -31.22
CA TYR A 192 -10.83 13.90 -30.97
C TYR A 192 -11.84 14.49 -31.98
N PRO A 193 -12.79 15.36 -31.57
CA PRO A 193 -12.93 15.99 -30.25
C PRO A 193 -13.88 15.25 -29.28
N LEU A 194 -14.35 14.05 -29.60
CA LEU A 194 -15.34 13.33 -28.78
C LEU A 194 -14.73 12.64 -27.55
N ARG A 195 -13.41 12.39 -27.55
CA ARG A 195 -12.64 11.75 -26.44
C ARG A 195 -13.08 12.16 -25.02
N PRO A 196 -13.26 13.44 -24.68
CA PRO A 196 -13.63 13.85 -23.31
C PRO A 196 -14.99 13.35 -22.85
N LEU A 197 -15.89 12.95 -23.75
CA LEU A 197 -17.17 12.33 -23.39
C LEU A 197 -16.97 11.03 -22.58
N MET A 198 -15.85 10.35 -22.77
CA MET A 198 -15.49 9.14 -22.05
C MET A 198 -15.18 9.40 -20.56
N SER A 199 -14.89 10.65 -20.16
CA SER A 199 -14.65 11.03 -18.75
C SER A 199 -15.87 10.81 -17.83
N LEU A 200 -17.06 10.61 -18.41
CA LEU A 200 -18.28 10.29 -17.68
C LEU A 200 -18.33 8.84 -17.19
N LEU A 201 -17.46 7.97 -17.72
CA LEU A 201 -17.37 6.58 -17.29
C LEU A 201 -16.37 6.43 -16.12
N PRO A 202 -16.54 5.44 -15.24
CA PRO A 202 -15.59 5.12 -14.17
C PRO A 202 -14.17 4.84 -14.68
N HIS A 203 -13.19 4.94 -13.78
CA HIS A 203 -11.77 4.64 -14.03
C HIS A 203 -11.12 5.46 -15.16
N ARG A 204 -11.67 6.64 -15.48
CA ARG A 204 -11.14 7.54 -16.52
C ARG A 204 -10.83 8.93 -16.01
N ASP A 205 -9.86 9.58 -16.66
CA ASP A 205 -9.49 10.97 -16.41
C ASP A 205 -10.37 11.95 -17.22
N GLN A 206 -10.12 13.26 -17.05
CA GLN A 206 -10.86 14.32 -17.74
C GLN A 206 -10.67 14.28 -19.27
N SER A 207 -9.54 13.74 -19.75
CA SER A 207 -9.29 13.56 -21.17
C SER A 207 -10.04 12.36 -21.75
N GLY A 208 -10.61 11.52 -20.88
CA GLY A 208 -11.30 10.29 -21.22
C GLY A 208 -10.39 9.07 -21.27
N ASP A 209 -9.12 9.17 -20.89
CA ASP A 209 -8.20 8.04 -20.87
C ASP A 209 -8.43 7.17 -19.64
N ALA A 210 -8.21 5.87 -19.78
CA ALA A 210 -8.41 4.92 -18.68
C ALA A 210 -7.08 4.58 -18.00
N TRP A 211 -7.18 4.21 -16.72
CA TRP A 211 -6.10 3.52 -16.03
C TRP A 211 -6.11 2.04 -16.41
N SER A 212 -4.93 1.46 -16.61
CA SER A 212 -4.73 0.02 -16.86
C SER A 212 -5.11 -0.90 -15.70
N GLY A 213 -5.37 -0.34 -14.50
CA GLY A 213 -5.68 -1.13 -13.31
C GLY A 213 -4.46 -1.80 -12.67
N CYS A 214 -3.29 -1.67 -13.29
CA CYS A 214 -2.08 -2.33 -12.83
C CYS A 214 -1.56 -1.66 -11.55
N HIS A 215 -1.06 -2.47 -10.63
CA HIS A 215 -0.67 -2.04 -9.30
C HIS A 215 0.36 -3.03 -8.72
N TYR A 216 1.32 -2.59 -7.90
CA TYR A 216 2.26 -3.47 -7.19
C TYR A 216 1.53 -4.10 -6.01
N TRP A 217 1.65 -5.41 -5.83
CA TRP A 217 0.95 -6.06 -4.72
C TRP A 217 1.68 -5.77 -3.41
N SER A 218 1.14 -4.86 -2.60
CA SER A 218 1.85 -4.26 -1.46
C SER A 218 1.93 -5.16 -0.23
N ASN A 219 1.44 -6.40 -0.28
CA ASN A 219 1.73 -7.38 0.77
C ASN A 219 3.24 -7.64 0.91
N PHE A 220 3.98 -7.46 -0.19
CA PHE A 220 5.42 -7.36 -0.24
C PHE A 220 5.82 -5.97 -0.72
N GLU A 221 6.60 -5.27 0.09
CA GLU A 221 7.27 -4.06 -0.37
C GLU A 221 8.50 -3.75 0.48
N ILE A 222 9.55 -3.26 -0.18
CA ILE A 222 10.72 -2.67 0.48
C ILE A 222 10.79 -1.23 0.03
N ALA A 223 10.71 -0.27 0.96
CA ALA A 223 10.59 1.12 0.54
C ALA A 223 11.19 2.14 1.51
N ASP A 224 11.50 3.32 0.96
CA ASP A 224 12.04 4.48 1.68
C ASP A 224 10.90 5.22 2.40
N LEU A 225 10.91 5.20 3.73
CA LEU A 225 9.94 5.90 4.56
C LEU A 225 9.98 7.42 4.33
N ASP A 226 11.13 7.99 3.97
CA ASP A 226 11.24 9.44 3.76
C ASP A 226 10.43 9.91 2.55
N PHE A 227 10.28 9.04 1.54
CA PHE A 227 9.42 9.33 0.41
C PHE A 227 7.96 9.49 0.84
N PHE A 228 7.45 8.54 1.62
CA PHE A 228 6.08 8.56 2.10
C PHE A 228 5.82 9.62 3.17
N ARG A 229 6.84 9.98 3.96
CA ARG A 229 6.81 11.13 4.88
C ARG A 229 6.90 12.47 4.16
N GLY A 230 7.30 12.47 2.89
CA GLY A 230 7.49 13.66 2.08
C GLY A 230 6.20 14.46 1.90
N LYS A 231 6.32 15.79 1.91
CA LYS A 231 5.19 16.73 1.80
C LYS A 231 4.27 16.45 0.61
N GLN A 232 4.85 16.09 -0.53
CA GLN A 232 4.12 15.83 -1.76
C GLN A 232 3.29 14.53 -1.67
N TYR A 233 3.84 13.43 -1.11
CA TYR A 233 3.06 12.21 -0.87
C TYR A 233 1.96 12.45 0.15
N GLN A 234 2.26 13.14 1.25
CA GLN A 234 1.29 13.44 2.30
C GLN A 234 0.18 14.39 1.83
N ALA A 235 0.49 15.40 1.02
CA ALA A 235 -0.53 16.24 0.38
C ALA A 235 -1.44 15.42 -0.55
N PHE A 236 -0.84 14.47 -1.26
CA PHE A 236 -1.54 13.58 -2.15
C PHE A 236 -2.44 12.58 -1.39
N PHE A 237 -1.94 11.92 -0.34
CA PHE A 237 -2.75 11.09 0.57
C PHE A 237 -3.91 11.90 1.14
N LYS A 238 -3.65 13.10 1.66
CA LYS A 238 -4.70 13.97 2.21
C LYS A 238 -5.79 14.28 1.18
N ALA A 239 -5.41 14.62 -0.05
CA ALA A 239 -6.38 14.93 -1.11
C ALA A 239 -7.33 13.76 -1.40
N LEU A 240 -6.84 12.51 -1.29
CA LEU A 240 -7.72 11.35 -1.38
C LEU A 240 -8.53 11.11 -0.11
N ASP A 241 -7.89 11.20 1.05
CA ASP A 241 -8.54 10.95 2.34
C ASP A 241 -9.74 11.90 2.56
N ASP A 242 -9.60 13.14 2.08
CA ASP A 242 -10.67 14.15 2.06
C ASP A 242 -11.87 13.77 1.18
N THR A 243 -11.71 12.86 0.21
CA THR A 243 -12.83 12.38 -0.64
C THR A 243 -13.69 11.33 0.07
N GLY A 244 -13.15 10.67 1.10
CA GLY A 244 -13.80 9.56 1.79
C GLY A 244 -13.83 8.24 1.02
N GLY A 245 -13.11 8.12 -0.10
CA GLY A 245 -13.05 6.90 -0.92
C GLY A 245 -12.59 5.65 -0.15
N PHE A 246 -11.76 5.80 0.90
CA PHE A 246 -11.42 4.68 1.80
C PHE A 246 -12.60 4.06 2.53
N TYR A 247 -13.76 4.73 2.62
CA TYR A 247 -14.94 4.24 3.35
C TYR A 247 -16.20 4.15 2.50
N PHE A 248 -16.39 5.06 1.56
CA PHE A 248 -17.54 5.05 0.63
C PHE A 248 -17.28 4.22 -0.62
N GLU A 249 -16.01 3.97 -0.93
CA GLU A 249 -15.52 2.94 -1.84
C GLU A 249 -14.65 1.97 -1.02
N ARG A 250 -13.88 1.12 -1.68
CA ARG A 250 -12.87 0.28 -1.03
C ARG A 250 -11.51 0.61 -1.62
N ASP A 251 -11.17 1.90 -1.58
CA ASP A 251 -9.87 2.39 -2.01
C ASP A 251 -8.77 1.60 -1.29
N VAL A 252 -8.01 0.87 -2.08
CA VAL A 252 -6.96 0.00 -1.56
C VAL A 252 -5.79 0.86 -1.11
N SER A 253 -4.90 0.29 -0.28
CA SER A 253 -3.73 1.03 0.19
C SER A 253 -3.01 1.70 -0.98
N LEU A 254 -2.73 2.99 -0.90
CA LEU A 254 -2.05 3.78 -1.95
C LEU A 254 -0.68 3.23 -2.32
N GLU A 255 -0.17 2.33 -1.50
CA GLU A 255 0.98 1.47 -1.73
C GLU A 255 0.82 0.55 -2.93
N ASN A 256 -0.40 0.01 -3.14
CA ASN A 256 -0.73 -0.85 -4.26
C ASN A 256 -0.54 -0.10 -5.58
N TRP A 257 -0.77 1.21 -5.60
CA TRP A 257 -0.88 1.91 -6.86
C TRP A 257 0.45 2.41 -7.44
N ASN A 258 0.78 1.88 -8.62
CA ASN A 258 1.98 2.21 -9.39
C ASN A 258 2.10 3.70 -9.76
N ASP A 259 0.97 4.34 -10.03
CA ASP A 259 0.95 5.51 -10.90
C ASP A 259 1.31 6.84 -10.20
N LYS A 260 1.19 6.87 -8.88
CA LYS A 260 1.34 8.10 -8.10
C LYS A 260 2.76 8.46 -7.75
N LYS A 261 3.68 7.58 -8.09
CA LYS A 261 4.99 7.64 -7.49
C LYS A 261 6.00 8.23 -8.50
N ALA A 262 5.95 7.90 -9.79
CA ALA A 262 7.04 8.15 -10.75
C ALA A 262 7.24 9.57 -11.34
N LYS A 263 6.34 10.57 -11.18
CA LYS A 263 6.64 12.01 -11.45
C LYS A 263 5.73 13.02 -10.73
N LEU A 264 4.77 12.58 -9.90
CA LEU A 264 4.31 13.45 -8.81
C LEU A 264 5.45 13.78 -7.84
N LEU A 265 6.46 12.90 -7.79
CA LEU A 265 7.61 12.91 -6.90
C LEU A 265 8.87 12.56 -7.73
N PRO A 266 9.68 13.56 -8.18
CA PRO A 266 10.78 13.35 -9.14
C PRO A 266 11.89 12.37 -8.69
N SER A 267 11.86 11.91 -7.43
CA SER A 267 12.79 10.94 -6.85
C SER A 267 12.31 9.49 -6.89
N PHE A 268 11.09 9.19 -7.33
CA PHE A 268 10.57 7.84 -7.24
C PHE A 268 11.14 6.91 -8.31
N SER A 269 11.80 5.87 -7.83
CA SER A 269 12.49 4.88 -8.64
C SER A 269 12.17 3.49 -8.10
N THR A 270 11.79 2.56 -8.98
CA THR A 270 11.41 1.21 -8.58
C THR A 270 12.45 0.16 -8.97
N VAL A 271 12.36 -0.99 -8.33
CA VAL A 271 13.04 -2.23 -8.71
C VAL A 271 12.09 -3.41 -8.49
N SER A 272 12.07 -4.34 -9.44
CA SER A 272 11.45 -5.64 -9.21
C SER A 272 12.50 -6.58 -8.58
N PHE A 273 12.09 -7.31 -7.54
CA PHE A 273 12.84 -8.40 -6.91
C PHE A 273 12.49 -9.77 -7.50
N ASP A 274 11.92 -9.81 -8.71
CA ASP A 274 11.52 -11.02 -9.41
C ASP A 274 12.67 -11.98 -9.71
N ALA A 275 12.36 -13.28 -9.63
CA ALA A 275 13.13 -14.31 -10.32
C ALA A 275 12.92 -14.16 -11.85
N PRO A 276 13.89 -14.54 -12.71
CA PRO A 276 13.92 -14.17 -14.14
C PRO A 276 12.73 -14.56 -15.04
N SER A 277 11.66 -15.15 -14.52
CA SER A 277 10.60 -15.80 -15.30
C SER A 277 9.16 -15.32 -15.02
N SER A 278 8.91 -14.40 -14.09
CA SER A 278 7.57 -13.83 -13.91
C SER A 278 7.32 -12.76 -14.99
N LYS A 279 6.32 -13.00 -15.84
CA LYS A 279 5.73 -11.94 -16.65
C LYS A 279 4.87 -11.09 -15.71
N THR A 280 5.40 -9.95 -15.32
CA THR A 280 4.64 -8.86 -14.69
C THR A 280 3.80 -8.14 -15.75
N CYS A 281 2.75 -7.45 -15.32
CA CYS A 281 1.95 -6.60 -16.20
C CYS A 281 2.80 -5.47 -16.80
#